data_AF-A0AAC9NWA3-F1
#
_entry.id   AF-A0AAC9NWA3-F1
#
_cell.length_a   1.000
_cell.length_b   1.000
_cell.length_c   1.000
_cell.angle_alpha   90.00
_cell.angle_beta   90.00
_cell.angle_gamma   90.00
#
_symmetry.space_group_name_H-M   'P 1'
#
loop_
_entity.id
_entity.type
_entity.pdbx_description
1 polymer ?
#
loop_
_entity_poly.entity_id
_entity_poly.type
_entity_poly.pdbx_seq_one_letter_code
_entity_poly.pdbx_strand_id
1 'polypeptide(L)'
;MPQIKCKVASITPLTDVVQKIELTLPEAVAFKAGQYAMVVMGEKDMRPFSIANAAYDNNRIELHIGAEPGNSYAGDVLARMQSDGEITLSLGHGDAYLQSNGLPMVLIAGGTGFSYTYSILKEHLKSGDTTPLTLYWGGKHAEDLYLADELSELAAANEHFTFVPVVEFANDDWTGRTGWVHHAAMADHADFSGVQVYVAGRFEMAKVVRDDFTQRGLKKENLFGDAFAFI
;
A
#
# COMPACT_ATOMS: atom_id res chain seq x y z
N MET A 1 -11.50 18.88 -2.97
CA MET A 1 -10.22 18.97 -2.22
C MET A 1 -9.30 19.93 -2.96
N PRO A 2 -8.44 20.69 -2.28
CA PRO A 2 -7.51 21.60 -2.95
C PRO A 2 -6.55 20.83 -3.87
N GLN A 3 -6.09 21.50 -4.92
CA GLN A 3 -5.03 21.03 -5.81
C GLN A 3 -3.74 21.76 -5.47
N ILE A 4 -2.64 21.01 -5.36
CA ILE A 4 -1.37 21.49 -4.84
C ILE A 4 -0.28 21.11 -5.82
N LYS A 5 0.51 22.11 -6.21
CA LYS A 5 1.64 21.93 -7.10
C LYS A 5 2.86 21.49 -6.30
N CYS A 6 3.40 20.32 -6.62
CA CYS A 6 4.47 19.65 -5.90
C CYS A 6 5.72 19.59 -6.78
N LYS A 7 6.91 19.69 -6.19
CA LYS A 7 8.17 19.48 -6.91
C LYS A 7 8.57 18.01 -6.85
N VAL A 8 9.08 17.48 -7.95
CA VAL A 8 9.66 16.13 -7.97
C VAL A 8 11.07 16.22 -7.39
N ALA A 9 11.26 15.64 -6.20
CA ALA A 9 12.54 15.63 -5.51
C ALA A 9 13.44 14.51 -6.02
N SER A 10 12.87 13.32 -6.20
CA SER A 10 13.59 12.16 -6.74
C SER A 10 12.63 11.19 -7.45
N ILE A 11 13.19 10.46 -8.42
CA ILE A 11 12.59 9.29 -9.05
C ILE A 11 13.66 8.19 -8.98
N THR A 12 13.36 7.09 -8.29
CA THR A 12 14.33 6.01 -8.06
C THR A 12 13.70 4.66 -8.41
N PRO A 13 14.37 3.81 -9.20
CA PRO A 13 13.88 2.47 -9.49
C PRO A 13 13.87 1.63 -8.20
N LEU A 14 12.73 1.01 -7.90
CA LEU A 14 12.60 -0.03 -6.87
C LEU A 14 12.67 -1.42 -7.50
N THR A 15 12.13 -1.55 -8.71
CA THR A 15 12.31 -2.70 -9.61
C THR A 15 12.42 -2.19 -11.04
N ASP A 16 12.52 -3.10 -12.02
CA ASP A 16 12.48 -2.76 -13.44
C ASP A 16 11.19 -2.04 -13.87
N VAL A 17 10.10 -2.23 -13.13
CA VAL A 17 8.77 -1.67 -13.48
C VAL A 17 8.16 -0.78 -12.40
N VAL A 18 8.71 -0.74 -11.19
CA VAL A 18 8.22 0.11 -10.09
C VAL A 18 9.22 1.21 -9.79
N GLN A 19 8.73 2.45 -9.77
CA GLN A 19 9.51 3.63 -9.42
C GLN A 19 9.01 4.24 -8.10
N LYS A 20 9.93 4.56 -7.18
CA LYS A 20 9.68 5.43 -6.03
C LYS A 20 9.74 6.88 -6.49
N ILE A 21 8.68 7.64 -6.22
CA ILE A 21 8.61 9.07 -6.46
C ILE A 21 8.55 9.79 -5.13
N GLU A 22 9.48 10.69 -4.87
CA GLU A 22 9.43 11.59 -3.72
C GLU A 22 9.08 13.00 -4.20
N LEU A 23 8.02 13.56 -3.62
CA LEU A 23 7.48 14.86 -3.96
C LEU A 23 7.57 15.80 -2.76
N THR A 24 8.12 16.99 -2.97
CA THR A 24 8.14 18.05 -1.95
C THR A 24 6.88 18.89 -2.07
N LEU A 25 6.17 19.06 -0.95
CA LEU A 25 5.00 19.93 -0.86
C LEU A 25 5.42 21.38 -0.55
N PRO A 26 4.69 22.39 -1.06
CA PRO A 26 4.96 23.79 -0.72
C PRO A 26 4.64 24.11 0.74
N GLU A 27 3.70 23.37 1.34
CA GLU A 27 3.31 23.43 2.75
C GLU A 27 2.86 22.04 3.21
N ALA A 28 2.82 21.82 4.53
CA ALA A 28 2.34 20.57 5.10
C ALA A 28 0.85 20.36 4.81
N VAL A 29 0.47 19.16 4.38
CA VAL A 29 -0.93 18.83 4.06
C VAL A 29 -1.39 17.65 4.90
N ALA A 30 -2.40 17.85 5.73
CA ALA A 30 -2.97 16.75 6.51
C ALA A 30 -3.68 15.74 5.59
N PHE A 31 -3.35 14.47 5.77
CA PHE A 31 -4.05 13.31 5.22
C PHE A 31 -4.06 12.21 6.29
N LYS A 32 -4.76 11.09 6.03
CA LYS A 32 -4.76 9.92 6.92
C LYS A 32 -4.02 8.76 6.27
N ALA A 33 -3.30 7.98 7.06
CA ALA A 33 -2.56 6.82 6.56
C ALA A 33 -3.52 5.82 5.88
N GLY A 34 -3.21 5.44 4.63
CA GLY A 34 -4.10 4.68 3.76
C GLY A 34 -4.90 5.50 2.75
N GLN A 35 -4.82 6.84 2.77
CA GLN A 35 -5.41 7.67 1.72
C GLN A 35 -4.54 7.72 0.46
N TYR A 36 -5.15 8.13 -0.66
CA TYR A 36 -4.47 8.27 -1.95
C TYR A 36 -4.46 9.71 -2.46
N ALA A 37 -3.52 9.96 -3.38
CA ALA A 37 -3.41 11.19 -4.14
C ALA A 37 -4.03 11.00 -5.53
N MET A 38 -4.69 12.04 -6.03
CA MET A 38 -5.13 12.16 -7.41
C MET A 38 -4.13 13.01 -8.18
N VAL A 39 -3.38 12.40 -9.09
CA VAL A 39 -2.47 13.09 -10.00
C VAL A 39 -3.29 13.76 -11.10
N VAL A 40 -3.16 15.08 -11.25
CA VAL A 40 -3.90 15.86 -12.24
C VAL A 40 -3.14 15.89 -13.57
N MET A 41 -3.59 15.09 -14.53
CA MET A 41 -3.02 15.02 -15.89
C MET A 41 -3.76 15.93 -16.89
N GLY A 42 -4.97 16.37 -16.52
CA GLY A 42 -5.78 17.35 -17.25
C GLY A 42 -7.11 17.60 -16.53
N GLU A 43 -7.96 18.49 -17.06
CA GLU A 43 -9.23 18.87 -16.41
C GLU A 43 -10.17 17.69 -16.09
N LYS A 44 -10.09 16.61 -16.89
CA LYS A 44 -10.92 15.40 -16.74
C LYS A 44 -10.10 14.13 -16.61
N ASP A 45 -8.78 14.25 -16.45
CA ASP A 45 -7.87 13.12 -16.29
C ASP A 45 -7.17 13.25 -14.93
N MET A 46 -7.70 12.52 -13.95
CA MET A 46 -7.12 12.42 -12.62
C MET A 46 -6.86 10.96 -12.29
N ARG A 47 -5.63 10.66 -11.90
CA ARG A 47 -5.14 9.29 -11.76
C ARG A 47 -4.80 8.98 -10.28
N PRO A 48 -5.44 7.96 -9.66
CA PRO A 48 -5.24 7.67 -8.24
C PRO A 48 -3.94 6.90 -8.00
N PHE A 49 -3.17 7.31 -7.00
CA PHE A 49 -2.02 6.58 -6.47
C PHE A 49 -2.01 6.66 -4.95
N SER A 50 -1.98 5.51 -4.27
CA SER A 50 -1.88 5.47 -2.80
C SER A 50 -0.63 6.17 -2.32
N ILE A 51 -0.76 6.96 -1.26
CA ILE A 51 0.36 7.63 -0.60
C ILE A 51 1.11 6.57 0.21
N ALA A 52 2.41 6.44 0.00
CA ALA A 52 3.25 5.41 0.64
C ALA A 52 3.84 5.86 1.98
N ASN A 53 4.11 7.15 2.15
CA ASN A 53 4.58 7.67 3.44
C ASN A 53 3.43 7.76 4.46
N ALA A 54 3.82 7.75 5.74
CA ALA A 54 2.89 7.93 6.86
C ALA A 54 2.37 9.37 6.97
N ALA A 55 1.21 9.54 7.59
CA ALA A 55 0.56 10.83 7.75
C ALA A 55 1.32 11.79 8.69
N TYR A 56 2.13 11.27 9.61
CA TYR A 56 3.02 12.11 10.42
C TYR A 56 4.12 12.81 9.59
N ASP A 57 4.45 12.29 8.40
CA ASP A 57 5.45 12.86 7.48
C ASP A 57 4.76 13.66 6.36
N ASN A 58 3.99 14.68 6.75
CA ASN A 58 3.08 15.41 5.88
C ASN A 58 3.70 16.59 5.11
N ASN A 59 5.03 16.72 5.10
CA ASN A 59 5.75 17.71 4.29
C ASN A 59 6.17 17.16 2.91
N ARG A 60 5.98 15.85 2.69
CA ARG A 60 6.28 15.17 1.44
C ARG A 60 5.19 14.18 1.08
N ILE A 61 5.21 13.76 -0.17
CA ILE A 61 4.42 12.62 -0.66
C ILE A 61 5.37 11.63 -1.33
N GLU A 62 5.29 10.39 -0.91
CA GLU A 62 5.95 9.25 -1.54
C GLU A 62 4.90 8.43 -2.29
N LEU A 63 5.19 8.08 -3.55
CA LEU A 63 4.35 7.21 -4.37
C LEU A 63 5.22 6.07 -4.91
N HIS A 64 4.69 4.84 -4.93
CA HIS A 64 5.29 3.76 -5.72
C HIS A 64 4.43 3.51 -6.95
N ILE A 65 4.97 3.87 -8.11
CA ILE A 65 4.25 3.83 -9.39
C ILE A 65 4.80 2.67 -10.22
N GLY A 66 3.95 1.68 -10.47
CA GLY A 66 4.23 0.56 -11.36
C GLY A 66 3.82 0.88 -12.80
N ALA A 67 4.77 0.87 -13.72
CA ALA A 67 4.56 1.10 -15.14
C ALA A 67 5.13 -0.07 -15.96
N GLU A 68 4.39 -1.18 -15.99
CA GLU A 68 4.70 -2.30 -16.89
C GLU A 68 4.64 -1.85 -18.37
N PRO A 69 5.44 -2.45 -19.26
CA PRO A 69 5.38 -2.17 -20.70
C PRO A 69 3.95 -2.26 -21.23
N GLY A 70 3.47 -1.18 -21.87
CA GLY A 70 2.09 -1.09 -22.38
C GLY A 70 1.08 -0.45 -21.42
N ASN A 71 1.46 -0.13 -20.18
CA ASN A 71 0.64 0.67 -19.27
C ASN A 71 0.90 2.17 -19.46
N SER A 72 0.26 2.78 -20.46
CA SER A 72 0.33 4.24 -20.65
C SER A 72 -0.22 5.02 -19.44
N TYR A 73 -1.14 4.44 -18.67
CA TYR A 73 -1.78 5.13 -17.55
C TYR A 73 -0.78 5.53 -16.45
N ALA A 74 0.09 4.62 -16.04
CA ALA A 74 1.18 4.95 -15.10
C ALA A 74 2.40 5.54 -15.80
N GLY A 75 2.70 5.08 -17.03
CA GLY A 75 3.83 5.55 -17.82
C GLY A 75 3.78 7.05 -18.14
N ASP A 76 2.62 7.58 -18.52
CA ASP A 76 2.49 9.02 -18.83
C ASP A 76 2.70 9.90 -17.59
N VAL A 77 2.28 9.42 -16.40
CA VAL A 77 2.47 10.12 -15.13
C VAL A 77 3.96 10.22 -14.81
N LEU A 78 4.69 9.11 -14.94
CA LEU A 78 6.14 9.08 -14.75
C LEU A 78 6.85 9.98 -15.76
N ALA A 79 6.48 9.90 -17.04
CA ALA A 79 7.06 10.73 -18.09
C ALA A 79 6.86 12.23 -17.81
N ARG A 80 5.65 12.62 -17.36
CA ARG A 80 5.32 13.99 -16.97
C ARG A 80 6.16 14.47 -15.79
N MET A 81 6.28 13.66 -14.74
CA MET A 81 7.10 13.97 -13.56
C MET A 81 8.58 14.13 -13.95
N GLN A 82 9.09 13.28 -14.85
CA GLN A 82 10.46 13.35 -15.37
C GLN A 82 10.70 14.58 -16.25
N SER A 83 9.76 14.95 -17.13
CA SER A 83 9.93 16.07 -18.06
C SER A 83 9.79 17.42 -17.38
N ASP A 84 8.82 17.56 -16.49
CA ASP A 84 8.43 18.86 -15.94
C ASP A 84 9.17 19.14 -14.62
N GLY A 85 9.60 18.09 -13.89
CA GLY A 85 10.18 18.24 -12.55
C GLY A 85 9.17 18.67 -11.47
N GLU A 86 7.88 18.67 -11.81
CA GLU A 86 6.77 19.08 -10.96
C GLU A 86 5.48 18.36 -11.38
N ILE A 87 4.52 18.27 -10.45
CA ILE A 87 3.22 17.64 -10.68
C ILE A 87 2.16 18.26 -9.80
N THR A 88 0.91 18.32 -10.26
CA THR A 88 -0.22 18.78 -9.44
C THR A 88 -0.96 17.58 -8.85
N LEU A 89 -1.17 17.60 -7.53
CA LEU A 89 -1.90 16.59 -6.79
C LEU A 89 -3.17 17.16 -6.16
N SER A 90 -4.21 16.35 -6.06
CA SER A 90 -5.24 16.53 -5.03
C SER A 90 -5.09 15.42 -3.99
N LEU A 91 -4.97 15.77 -2.71
CA LEU A 91 -4.61 14.84 -1.63
C LEU A 91 -5.80 14.54 -0.71
N GLY A 92 -5.69 13.45 0.04
CA GLY A 92 -6.63 13.09 1.10
C GLY A 92 -7.90 12.40 0.60
N HIS A 93 -7.83 11.70 -0.54
CA HIS A 93 -8.94 10.92 -1.08
C HIS A 93 -8.95 9.50 -0.49
N GLY A 94 -10.11 8.86 -0.52
CA GLY A 94 -10.31 7.50 0.01
C GLY A 94 -10.74 7.51 1.48
N ASP A 95 -11.61 6.56 1.81
CA ASP A 95 -12.18 6.38 3.15
C ASP A 95 -11.59 5.17 3.88
N ALA A 96 -10.75 4.37 3.20
CA ALA A 96 -10.12 3.16 3.72
C ALA A 96 -8.84 3.44 4.55
N TYR A 97 -8.84 4.46 5.38
CA TYR A 97 -7.68 4.83 6.20
C TYR A 97 -7.64 4.08 7.55
N LEU A 98 -6.47 4.08 8.19
CA LEU A 98 -6.21 3.48 9.51
C LEU A 98 -7.27 3.92 10.55
N GLN A 99 -7.85 2.93 11.25
CA GLN A 99 -8.84 3.13 12.32
C GLN A 99 -8.25 2.70 13.66
N SER A 100 -8.38 3.52 14.69
CA SER A 100 -7.94 3.18 16.06
C SER A 100 -9.11 2.62 16.87
N ASN A 101 -9.27 1.30 16.89
CA ASN A 101 -10.29 0.61 17.72
C ASN A 101 -9.72 -0.48 18.65
N GLY A 102 -8.38 -0.65 18.67
CA GLY A 102 -7.68 -1.62 19.53
C GLY A 102 -7.77 -3.08 19.08
N LEU A 103 -8.31 -3.36 17.89
CA LEU A 103 -8.28 -4.72 17.32
C LEU A 103 -6.96 -4.96 16.58
N PRO A 104 -6.38 -6.17 16.65
CA PRO A 104 -5.26 -6.57 15.81
C PRO A 104 -5.52 -6.32 14.32
N MET A 105 -4.47 -6.00 13.59
CA MET A 105 -4.55 -5.62 12.18
C MET A 105 -3.86 -6.62 11.27
N VAL A 106 -4.53 -6.94 10.16
CA VAL A 106 -3.98 -7.75 9.07
C VAL A 106 -3.95 -6.87 7.81
N LEU A 107 -2.76 -6.57 7.33
CA LEU A 107 -2.55 -5.84 6.08
C LEU A 107 -2.29 -6.85 4.96
N ILE A 108 -3.06 -6.76 3.87
CA ILE A 108 -2.91 -7.60 2.67
C ILE A 108 -2.54 -6.71 1.49
N ALA A 109 -1.32 -6.86 0.98
CA ALA A 109 -0.81 -6.16 -0.19
C ALA A 109 -0.58 -7.12 -1.36
N GLY A 110 -1.05 -6.75 -2.55
CA GLY A 110 -0.66 -7.38 -3.81
C GLY A 110 0.05 -6.38 -4.72
N GLY A 111 1.29 -6.67 -5.13
CA GLY A 111 2.08 -5.79 -5.99
C GLY A 111 2.25 -4.38 -5.41
N THR A 112 1.95 -3.34 -6.20
CA THR A 112 2.03 -1.92 -5.77
C THR A 112 0.93 -1.50 -4.79
N GLY A 113 -0.04 -2.37 -4.48
CA GLY A 113 -0.92 -2.20 -3.32
C GLY A 113 -0.15 -2.04 -2.00
N PHE A 114 1.13 -2.41 -1.99
CA PHE A 114 2.06 -2.15 -0.90
C PHE A 114 2.11 -0.70 -0.40
N SER A 115 2.03 0.31 -1.28
CA SER A 115 2.06 1.73 -0.86
C SER A 115 1.01 2.03 0.20
N TYR A 116 -0.21 1.58 -0.02
CA TYR A 116 -1.33 1.74 0.91
C TYR A 116 -1.04 1.11 2.28
N THR A 117 -0.60 -0.16 2.28
CA THR A 117 -0.29 -0.87 3.52
C THR A 117 0.95 -0.33 4.23
N TYR A 118 1.92 0.19 3.46
CA TYR A 118 3.15 0.74 4.00
C TYR A 118 2.89 2.04 4.77
N SER A 119 2.03 2.91 4.24
CA SER A 119 1.58 4.12 4.94
C SER A 119 0.93 3.78 6.29
N ILE A 120 0.02 2.80 6.30
CA ILE A 120 -0.66 2.32 7.52
C ILE A 120 0.34 1.73 8.52
N LEU A 121 1.24 0.85 8.06
CA LEU A 121 2.27 0.23 8.89
C LEU A 121 3.15 1.29 9.57
N LYS A 122 3.66 2.25 8.79
CA LYS A 122 4.58 3.28 9.30
C LYS A 122 3.88 4.20 10.30
N GLU A 123 2.64 4.58 10.04
CA GLU A 123 1.83 5.36 10.98
C GLU A 123 1.60 4.61 12.30
N HIS A 124 1.20 3.34 12.21
CA HIS A 124 0.95 2.48 13.38
C HIS A 124 2.19 2.38 14.26
N LEU A 125 3.33 1.99 13.68
CA LEU A 125 4.58 1.85 14.43
C LEU A 125 5.05 3.16 15.07
N LYS A 126 4.83 4.30 14.40
CA LYS A 126 5.21 5.60 14.95
C LYS A 126 4.34 6.04 16.12
N SER A 127 3.07 5.63 16.14
CA SER A 127 2.11 6.00 17.19
C SER A 127 2.48 5.42 18.57
N GLY A 128 3.27 4.35 18.60
CA GLY A 128 3.59 3.60 19.82
C GLY A 128 2.49 2.64 20.27
N ASP A 129 1.43 2.48 19.48
CA ASP A 129 0.39 1.48 19.70
C ASP A 129 0.99 0.06 19.55
N THR A 130 0.80 -0.76 20.58
CA THR A 130 1.31 -2.14 20.67
C THR A 130 0.32 -3.18 20.15
N THR A 131 -0.80 -2.74 19.56
CA THR A 131 -1.77 -3.63 18.91
C THR A 131 -1.06 -4.44 17.82
N PRO A 132 -1.17 -5.78 17.82
CA PRO A 132 -0.46 -6.61 16.85
C PRO A 132 -0.84 -6.27 15.41
N LEU A 133 0.16 -6.18 14.54
CA LEU A 133 -0.01 -5.91 13.11
C LEU A 133 0.76 -6.96 12.30
N THR A 134 0.08 -7.63 11.38
CA THR A 134 0.71 -8.56 10.43
C THR A 134 0.56 -8.03 9.01
N LEU A 135 1.67 -7.87 8.28
CA LEU A 135 1.67 -7.53 6.86
C LEU A 135 1.97 -8.77 6.03
N TYR A 136 1.01 -9.14 5.17
CA TYR A 136 1.21 -10.09 4.09
C TYR A 136 1.41 -9.35 2.78
N TRP A 137 2.55 -9.54 2.12
CA TRP A 137 2.84 -8.92 0.84
C TRP A 137 3.09 -9.97 -0.24
N GLY A 138 2.20 -10.01 -1.23
CA GLY A 138 2.21 -10.91 -2.37
C GLY A 138 2.85 -10.31 -3.61
N GLY A 139 3.82 -11.02 -4.19
CA GLY A 139 4.45 -10.76 -5.49
C GLY A 139 4.45 -12.00 -6.38
N LYS A 140 4.79 -11.87 -7.66
CA LYS A 140 4.99 -13.06 -8.52
C LYS A 140 6.33 -13.70 -8.18
N HIS A 141 7.38 -12.89 -8.07
CA HIS A 141 8.74 -13.28 -7.77
C HIS A 141 9.26 -12.53 -6.53
N ALA A 142 10.37 -13.00 -5.96
CA ALA A 142 10.99 -12.36 -4.79
C ALA A 142 11.37 -10.89 -5.05
N GLU A 143 11.85 -10.58 -6.26
CA GLU A 143 12.21 -9.22 -6.69
C GLU A 143 11.04 -8.24 -6.75
N ASP A 144 9.79 -8.72 -6.82
CA ASP A 144 8.61 -7.86 -6.76
C ASP A 144 8.39 -7.27 -5.35
N LEU A 145 8.98 -7.91 -4.32
CA LEU A 145 8.90 -7.50 -2.93
C LEU A 145 10.07 -6.59 -2.60
N TYR A 146 10.16 -5.45 -3.31
CA TYR A 146 11.33 -4.57 -3.35
C TYR A 146 11.77 -3.93 -2.01
N LEU A 147 10.93 -3.98 -0.96
CA LEU A 147 11.32 -3.58 0.41
C LEU A 147 11.30 -4.77 1.41
N ALA A 148 11.35 -6.01 0.94
CA ALA A 148 11.22 -7.19 1.82
C ALA A 148 12.32 -7.26 2.90
N ASP A 149 13.56 -6.91 2.56
CA ASP A 149 14.68 -6.92 3.51
C ASP A 149 14.46 -5.85 4.59
N GLU A 150 14.11 -4.63 4.20
CA GLU A 150 13.79 -3.54 5.15
C GLU A 150 12.61 -3.91 6.07
N LEU A 151 11.58 -4.54 5.54
CA LEU A 151 10.43 -4.99 6.33
C LEU A 151 10.79 -6.14 7.27
N SER A 152 11.70 -7.02 6.86
CA SER A 152 12.18 -8.12 7.69
C SER A 152 13.02 -7.60 8.86
N GLU A 153 13.92 -6.64 8.62
CA GLU A 153 14.65 -5.93 9.67
C GLU A 153 13.71 -5.18 10.61
N LEU A 154 12.70 -4.51 10.04
CA LEU A 154 11.69 -3.80 10.81
C LEU A 154 10.87 -4.76 11.71
N ALA A 155 10.47 -5.92 11.20
CA ALA A 155 9.78 -6.95 11.98
C ALA A 155 10.68 -7.52 13.08
N ALA A 156 11.96 -7.76 12.80
CA ALA A 156 12.92 -8.21 13.82
C ALA A 156 13.11 -7.19 14.96
N ALA A 157 12.97 -5.90 14.67
CA ALA A 157 13.10 -4.82 15.64
C ALA A 157 11.80 -4.47 16.41
N ASN A 158 10.64 -5.01 16.02
CA ASN A 158 9.35 -4.65 16.59
C ASN A 158 8.52 -5.90 16.95
N GLU A 159 8.40 -6.22 18.24
CA GLU A 159 7.75 -7.46 18.71
C GLU A 159 6.26 -7.59 18.35
N HIS A 160 5.58 -6.47 18.06
CA HIS A 160 4.18 -6.42 17.67
C HIS A 160 3.97 -6.37 16.15
N PHE A 161 5.04 -6.38 15.36
CA PHE A 161 4.97 -6.40 13.91
C PHE A 161 5.45 -7.74 13.35
N THR A 162 4.64 -8.35 12.50
CA THR A 162 5.03 -9.54 11.74
C THR A 162 4.96 -9.25 10.26
N PHE A 163 6.03 -9.57 9.54
CA PHE A 163 6.07 -9.51 8.08
C PHE A 163 6.05 -10.93 7.49
N VAL A 164 5.14 -11.17 6.56
CA VAL A 164 4.99 -12.45 5.86
C VAL A 164 5.08 -12.21 4.35
N PRO A 165 6.27 -12.36 3.76
CA PRO A 165 6.41 -12.26 2.31
C PRO A 165 5.88 -13.52 1.62
N VAL A 166 5.16 -13.33 0.51
CA VAL A 166 4.52 -14.41 -0.26
C VAL A 166 4.83 -14.24 -1.74
N VAL A 167 5.32 -15.29 -2.40
CA VAL A 167 5.58 -15.28 -3.85
C VAL A 167 4.82 -16.40 -4.57
N GLU A 168 4.36 -16.14 -5.80
CA GLU A 168 3.73 -17.18 -6.61
C GLU A 168 4.75 -18.17 -7.19
N PHE A 169 5.90 -17.66 -7.65
CA PHE A 169 6.97 -18.41 -8.30
C PHE A 169 8.26 -18.28 -7.49
N ALA A 170 8.41 -19.16 -6.50
CA ALA A 170 9.61 -19.27 -5.68
C ALA A 170 10.81 -19.77 -6.49
N ASN A 171 11.98 -19.19 -6.24
CA ASN A 171 13.27 -19.76 -6.66
C ASN A 171 13.80 -20.71 -5.57
N ASP A 172 14.90 -21.40 -5.85
CA ASP A 172 15.48 -22.38 -4.93
C ASP A 172 15.93 -21.77 -3.59
N ASP A 173 16.27 -20.48 -3.58
CA ASP A 173 16.73 -19.74 -2.41
C ASP A 173 15.58 -19.12 -1.59
N TRP A 174 14.32 -19.30 -2.01
CA TRP A 174 13.17 -18.70 -1.36
C TRP A 174 12.83 -19.39 -0.03
N THR A 175 12.77 -18.61 1.04
CA THR A 175 12.46 -19.09 2.39
C THR A 175 11.12 -18.58 2.95
N GLY A 176 10.46 -17.67 2.22
CA GLY A 176 9.13 -17.15 2.59
C GLY A 176 7.99 -18.10 2.23
N ARG A 177 6.75 -17.58 2.22
CA ARG A 177 5.57 -18.36 1.82
C ARG A 177 5.49 -18.43 0.29
N THR A 178 4.91 -19.51 -0.23
CA THR A 178 4.63 -19.67 -1.66
C THR A 178 3.14 -19.80 -1.91
N GLY A 179 2.64 -19.18 -2.98
CA GLY A 179 1.24 -19.21 -3.39
C GLY A 179 0.57 -17.85 -3.30
N TRP A 180 -0.72 -17.82 -2.95
CA TRP A 180 -1.50 -16.59 -2.90
C TRP A 180 -1.51 -15.97 -1.50
N VAL A 181 -1.38 -14.64 -1.45
CA VAL A 181 -1.26 -13.87 -0.21
C VAL A 181 -2.39 -14.12 0.80
N HIS A 182 -3.64 -14.23 0.31
CA HIS A 182 -4.81 -14.47 1.14
C HIS A 182 -4.88 -15.90 1.70
N HIS A 183 -4.34 -16.88 0.96
CA HIS A 183 -4.18 -18.25 1.47
C HIS A 183 -3.15 -18.31 2.60
N ALA A 184 -2.05 -17.56 2.49
CA ALA A 184 -1.07 -17.47 3.56
C ALA A 184 -1.68 -16.90 4.84
N ALA A 185 -2.43 -15.79 4.73
CA ALA A 185 -3.16 -15.20 5.86
C ALA A 185 -4.17 -16.18 6.46
N MET A 186 -4.91 -16.92 5.64
CA MET A 186 -5.84 -17.95 6.11
C MET A 186 -5.17 -19.17 6.76
N ALA A 187 -3.92 -19.47 6.42
CA ALA A 187 -3.17 -20.53 7.09
C ALA A 187 -2.78 -20.13 8.52
N ASP A 188 -2.54 -18.85 8.74
CA ASP A 188 -2.12 -18.30 10.04
C ASP A 188 -3.31 -17.86 10.90
N HIS A 189 -4.44 -17.51 10.26
CA HIS A 189 -5.66 -17.04 10.90
C HIS A 189 -6.86 -17.95 10.59
N ALA A 190 -7.30 -18.72 11.58
CA ALA A 190 -8.50 -19.55 11.48
C ALA A 190 -9.80 -18.73 11.54
N ASP A 191 -9.79 -17.60 12.26
CA ASP A 191 -10.94 -16.72 12.47
C ASP A 191 -10.50 -15.25 12.32
N PHE A 192 -11.31 -14.47 11.59
CA PHE A 192 -11.11 -13.04 11.33
C PHE A 192 -12.12 -12.15 12.07
N SER A 193 -12.99 -12.70 12.93
CA SER A 193 -14.03 -11.95 13.64
C SER A 193 -13.51 -10.88 14.61
N GLY A 194 -12.27 -11.03 15.08
CA GLY A 194 -11.61 -10.18 16.07
C GLY A 194 -10.49 -9.29 15.51
N VAL A 195 -10.39 -9.11 14.19
CA VAL A 195 -9.32 -8.30 13.58
C VAL A 195 -9.89 -7.23 12.65
N GLN A 196 -9.07 -6.23 12.35
CA GLN A 196 -9.24 -5.34 11.20
C GLN A 196 -8.40 -5.84 10.03
N VAL A 197 -8.95 -5.79 8.82
CA VAL A 197 -8.27 -6.21 7.61
C VAL A 197 -8.21 -5.04 6.64
N TYR A 198 -7.01 -4.69 6.19
CA TYR A 198 -6.76 -3.62 5.23
C TYR A 198 -6.18 -4.23 3.96
N VAL A 199 -6.83 -4.02 2.81
CA VAL A 199 -6.52 -4.73 1.56
C VAL A 199 -6.25 -3.75 0.43
N ALA A 200 -5.13 -3.91 -0.26
CA ALA A 200 -4.83 -3.18 -1.49
C ALA A 200 -4.13 -4.06 -2.53
N GLY A 201 -4.52 -3.87 -3.79
CA GLY A 201 -4.01 -4.58 -4.95
C GLY A 201 -5.08 -4.64 -6.04
N ARG A 202 -4.96 -5.62 -6.94
CA ARG A 202 -5.97 -5.86 -7.99
C ARG A 202 -7.36 -6.08 -7.39
N PHE A 203 -8.41 -5.57 -8.04
CA PHE A 203 -9.79 -5.64 -7.54
C PHE A 203 -10.28 -7.09 -7.42
N GLU A 204 -9.83 -7.97 -8.32
CA GLU A 204 -10.11 -9.39 -8.27
C GLU A 204 -9.54 -10.04 -7.00
N MET A 205 -8.32 -9.65 -6.61
CA MET A 205 -7.70 -10.12 -5.36
C MET A 205 -8.48 -9.60 -4.15
N ALA A 206 -8.80 -8.30 -4.11
CA ALA A 206 -9.55 -7.72 -3.01
C ALA A 206 -10.93 -8.37 -2.84
N LYS A 207 -11.61 -8.68 -3.95
CA LYS A 207 -12.88 -9.40 -3.95
C LYS A 207 -12.76 -10.78 -3.31
N VAL A 208 -11.77 -11.57 -3.72
CA VAL A 208 -11.56 -12.92 -3.17
C VAL A 208 -11.20 -12.85 -1.68
N VAL A 209 -10.34 -11.91 -1.26
CA VAL A 209 -10.02 -11.68 0.16
C VAL A 209 -11.28 -11.40 0.97
N ARG A 210 -12.14 -10.49 0.50
CA ARG A 210 -13.42 -10.18 1.16
C ARG A 210 -14.26 -11.44 1.34
N ASP A 211 -14.48 -12.17 0.25
CA ASP A 211 -15.41 -13.30 0.24
C ASP A 211 -14.88 -14.45 1.14
N ASP A 212 -13.58 -14.75 1.09
CA ASP A 212 -12.94 -15.80 1.89
C ASP A 212 -12.87 -15.43 3.37
N PHE A 213 -12.48 -14.20 3.70
CA PHE A 213 -12.31 -13.79 5.09
C PHE A 213 -13.67 -13.59 5.78
N THR A 214 -14.70 -13.16 5.03
CA THR A 214 -16.08 -13.07 5.54
C THR A 214 -16.62 -14.46 5.91
N GLN A 215 -16.33 -15.49 5.10
CA GLN A 215 -16.68 -16.88 5.44
C GLN A 215 -16.00 -17.36 6.73
N ARG A 216 -14.89 -16.73 7.12
CA ARG A 216 -14.16 -16.95 8.37
C ARG A 216 -14.43 -15.88 9.43
N GLY A 217 -15.59 -15.22 9.38
CA GLY A 217 -16.07 -14.35 10.44
C GLY A 217 -15.69 -12.88 10.35
N LEU A 218 -14.92 -12.45 9.32
CA LEU A 218 -14.59 -11.04 9.15
C LEU A 218 -15.86 -10.19 9.03
N LYS A 219 -15.97 -9.19 9.89
CA LYS A 219 -17.08 -8.23 9.87
C LYS A 219 -16.85 -7.16 8.82
N LYS A 220 -17.92 -6.76 8.13
CA LYS A 220 -17.86 -5.74 7.07
C LYS A 220 -17.28 -4.42 7.58
N GLU A 221 -17.64 -4.00 8.80
CA GLU A 221 -17.13 -2.78 9.41
C GLU A 221 -15.62 -2.80 9.74
N ASN A 222 -15.01 -3.98 9.71
CA ASN A 222 -13.58 -4.20 9.96
C ASN A 222 -12.79 -4.51 8.68
N LEU A 223 -13.41 -4.43 7.51
CA LEU A 223 -12.75 -4.64 6.23
C LEU A 223 -12.58 -3.29 5.50
N PHE A 224 -11.33 -2.94 5.22
CA PHE A 224 -10.93 -1.68 4.62
C PHE A 224 -10.16 -1.92 3.32
N GLY A 225 -10.42 -1.07 2.33
CA GLY A 225 -9.73 -1.07 1.03
C GLY A 225 -10.56 -0.30 0.02
N ASP A 226 -9.92 0.58 -0.76
CA ASP A 226 -10.65 1.45 -1.70
C ASP A 226 -11.42 0.64 -2.76
N ALA A 227 -10.96 -0.57 -3.10
CA ALA A 227 -11.66 -1.48 -4.00
C ALA A 227 -13.13 -1.70 -3.58
N PHE A 228 -13.42 -1.77 -2.28
CA PHE A 228 -14.77 -2.04 -1.75
C PHE A 228 -15.75 -0.88 -1.89
N ALA A 229 -15.29 0.30 -2.30
CA ALA A 229 -16.18 1.37 -2.74
C ALA A 229 -16.77 1.11 -4.15
N PHE A 230 -16.19 0.16 -4.90
CA PHE A 230 -16.53 -0.12 -6.30
C PHE A 230 -17.06 -1.54 -6.56
N ILE A 231 -17.03 -2.44 -5.57
CA ILE A 231 -17.40 -3.88 -5.71
C ILE A 231 -18.30 -4.43 -4.60
#